data_AF-A0A199VN94-F1
#
_entry.id   AF-A0A199VN94-F1
#
_cell.length_a   1.000
_cell.length_b   1.000
_cell.length_c   1.000
_cell.angle_alpha   90.00
_cell.angle_beta   90.00
_cell.angle_gamma   90.00
#
_symmetry.space_group_name_H-M   'P 1'
#
loop_
_entity.id
_entity.type
_entity.pdbx_description
1 polymer ?
#
loop_
_entity_poly.entity_id
_entity_poly.type
_entity_poly.pdbx_seq_one_letter_code
_entity_poly.pdbx_strand_id
1 'polypeptide(L)'
;MALRRDWVYENNGGTCVAIAGADYCVVAADMRLSVGYSILTRDHSKICELADKCVLASSGFQGDIKALHKNLAARHLIYQHQHNKQMSCPAMAQLLSNTLYYKRFFPYYAFNVLGGLDNEGKAVCSHMMLWDPMKGWI
;
A
#
# COMPACT_ATOMS: atom_id res chain seq x y z
N MET A 1 19.72 -25.96 -13.74
CA MET A 1 18.29 -26.30 -13.85
C MET A 1 17.62 -25.86 -12.56
N ALA A 2 17.28 -24.58 -12.45
CA ALA A 2 16.67 -24.03 -11.24
C ALA A 2 15.22 -24.52 -11.16
N LEU A 3 14.88 -25.20 -10.08
CA LEU A 3 13.52 -25.65 -9.80
C LEU A 3 12.59 -24.44 -9.86
N ARG A 4 11.73 -24.37 -10.89
CA ARG A 4 10.62 -23.43 -10.93
C ARG A 4 9.70 -23.82 -9.79
N ARG A 5 9.81 -23.08 -8.70
CA ARG A 5 8.95 -23.23 -7.54
C ARG A 5 7.68 -22.49 -7.91
N ASP A 6 6.63 -23.22 -8.28
CA ASP A 6 5.35 -22.70 -8.78
C ASP A 6 4.52 -22.04 -7.66
N TRP A 7 5.13 -21.11 -6.93
CA TRP A 7 4.46 -20.30 -5.91
C TRP A 7 3.83 -19.09 -6.59
N VAL A 8 2.57 -18.83 -6.26
CA VAL A 8 1.78 -17.74 -6.86
C VAL A 8 2.29 -16.37 -6.43
N TYR A 9 3.07 -16.29 -5.35
CA TYR A 9 3.64 -15.07 -4.79
C TYR A 9 5.16 -15.01 -5.00
N GLU A 10 5.64 -13.80 -5.27
CA GLU A 10 7.06 -13.48 -5.36
C GLU A 10 7.41 -12.32 -4.41
N ASN A 11 8.53 -12.39 -3.71
CA ASN A 11 8.98 -11.28 -2.88
C ASN A 11 9.91 -10.38 -3.70
N ASN A 12 9.41 -9.19 -4.09
CA ASN A 12 10.22 -8.24 -4.84
C ASN A 12 11.03 -7.27 -3.94
N GLY A 13 10.96 -7.46 -2.63
CA GLY A 13 11.66 -6.68 -1.62
C GLY A 13 11.17 -5.23 -1.54
N GLY A 14 12.08 -4.36 -1.17
CA GLY A 14 11.84 -2.95 -0.96
C GLY A 14 11.43 -2.60 0.46
N THR A 15 11.46 -1.32 0.76
CA THR A 15 11.19 -0.75 2.07
C THR A 15 10.49 0.58 1.90
N CYS A 16 9.40 0.75 2.65
CA CYS A 16 8.62 1.98 2.68
C CYS A 16 8.56 2.46 4.13
N VAL A 17 8.62 3.78 4.33
CA VAL A 17 8.51 4.43 5.63
C VAL A 17 7.63 5.65 5.52
N ALA A 18 6.88 5.96 6.58
CA ALA A 18 6.16 7.22 6.69
C ALA A 18 6.36 7.84 8.06
N ILE A 19 6.43 9.17 8.10
CA ILE A 19 6.58 9.97 9.31
C ILE A 19 5.47 11.02 9.32
N ALA A 20 4.68 11.01 10.39
CA ALA A 20 3.69 12.04 10.67
C ALA A 20 4.32 13.13 11.56
N GLY A 21 4.39 14.35 11.05
CA GLY A 21 4.67 15.56 11.82
C GLY A 21 3.40 16.16 12.44
N ALA A 22 3.46 17.42 12.87
CA ALA A 22 2.28 18.10 13.43
C ALA A 22 1.23 18.42 12.34
N ASP A 23 1.71 18.90 11.20
CA ASP A 23 0.93 19.47 10.09
C ASP A 23 1.37 18.92 8.71
N TYR A 24 2.32 17.98 8.69
CA TYR A 24 2.84 17.38 7.48
C TYR A 24 3.03 15.87 7.63
N CYS A 25 2.95 15.14 6.52
CA CYS A 25 3.24 13.72 6.46
C CYS A 25 4.27 13.48 5.35
N VAL A 26 5.38 12.81 5.67
CA VAL A 26 6.38 12.41 4.68
C VAL A 26 6.31 10.91 4.48
N VAL A 27 6.19 10.48 3.22
CA VAL A 27 6.24 9.07 2.82
C VAL A 27 7.43 8.88 1.90
N ALA A 28 8.27 7.90 2.20
CA ALA A 28 9.46 7.58 1.42
C ALA A 28 9.52 6.07 1.14
N ALA A 29 10.03 5.70 -0.03
CA ALA A 29 10.24 4.33 -0.42
C ALA A 29 11.47 4.20 -1.32
N ASP A 30 12.10 3.03 -1.31
CA ASP A 30 13.18 2.73 -2.25
C ASP A 30 12.62 2.43 -3.66
N MET A 31 13.42 2.71 -4.69
CA MET A 31 13.01 2.54 -6.10
C MET A 31 13.46 1.21 -6.72
N ARG A 32 14.13 0.34 -5.95
CA ARG A 32 14.67 -0.92 -6.45
C ARG A 32 13.59 -1.99 -6.52
N LEU A 33 13.53 -2.69 -7.65
CA LEU A 33 12.75 -3.92 -7.84
C LEU A 33 13.71 -5.07 -8.11
N SER A 34 13.67 -6.09 -7.25
CA SER A 34 14.55 -7.26 -7.36
C SER A 34 13.76 -8.56 -7.37
N VAL A 35 14.36 -9.61 -7.93
CA VAL A 35 13.88 -10.99 -7.84
C VAL A 35 15.08 -11.87 -7.52
N GLY A 36 15.05 -12.53 -6.35
CA GLY A 36 16.20 -13.27 -5.84
C GLY A 36 17.44 -12.37 -5.76
N TYR A 37 18.52 -12.77 -6.43
CA TYR A 37 19.78 -12.00 -6.51
C TYR A 37 19.87 -11.07 -7.73
N SER A 38 18.80 -10.96 -8.53
CA SER A 38 18.77 -10.12 -9.73
C SER A 38 18.01 -8.81 -9.49
N ILE A 39 18.51 -7.70 -10.02
CA ILE A 39 17.81 -6.41 -10.02
C ILE A 39 17.12 -6.26 -11.36
N LEU A 40 15.79 -6.16 -11.35
CA LEU A 40 14.99 -5.96 -12.56
C LEU A 40 15.00 -4.50 -12.99
N THR A 41 14.78 -3.59 -12.05
CA THR A 41 14.85 -2.16 -12.29
C THR A 41 15.29 -1.42 -11.03
N ARG A 42 15.91 -0.26 -11.23
CA ARG A 42 16.30 0.69 -10.17
C ARG A 42 15.39 1.90 -10.10
N ASP A 43 14.47 2.00 -11.05
CA ASP A 43 13.56 3.11 -11.24
C ASP A 43 12.12 2.59 -11.27
N HIS A 44 11.61 2.23 -10.09
CA HIS A 44 10.23 1.80 -9.92
C HIS A 44 9.65 2.42 -8.65
N SER A 45 8.68 3.31 -8.81
CA SER A 45 8.00 3.91 -7.68
C SER A 45 7.09 2.89 -6.98
N LYS A 46 7.25 2.80 -5.65
CA LYS A 46 6.37 2.05 -4.74
C LYS A 46 5.27 2.92 -4.12
N ILE A 47 5.32 4.22 -4.40
CA ILE A 47 4.43 5.23 -3.87
C ILE A 47 3.34 5.50 -4.91
N CYS A 48 2.09 5.47 -4.46
CA CYS A 48 0.91 5.77 -5.25
C CYS A 48 0.09 6.83 -4.53
N GLU A 49 -0.18 7.94 -5.22
CA GLU A 49 -1.11 8.96 -4.77
C GLU A 49 -2.53 8.44 -5.00
N LEU A 50 -3.29 8.27 -3.92
CA LEU A 50 -4.67 7.78 -4.01
C LEU A 50 -5.67 8.92 -4.00
N ALA A 51 -5.38 9.98 -3.26
CA ALA A 51 -6.18 11.20 -3.18
C ALA A 51 -5.26 12.39 -2.93
N ASP A 52 -5.80 13.60 -3.08
CA ASP A 52 -5.05 14.87 -3.02
C ASP A 52 -4.22 15.08 -1.73
N LYS A 53 -4.65 14.45 -0.63
CA LYS A 53 -3.98 14.51 0.69
C LYS A 53 -3.63 13.13 1.24
N CYS A 54 -3.60 12.10 0.41
CA CYS A 54 -3.42 10.71 0.84
C CYS A 54 -2.55 9.91 -0.12
N VAL A 55 -1.46 9.39 0.42
CA VAL A 55 -0.42 8.67 -0.31
C VAL A 55 -0.26 7.28 0.30
N LEU A 56 -0.17 6.28 -0.56
CA LEU A 56 0.04 4.89 -0.19
C LEU A 56 1.40 4.42 -0.69
N ALA A 57 2.25 3.94 0.20
CA ALA A 57 3.47 3.22 -0.16
C ALA A 57 3.31 1.74 0.17
N SER A 58 3.72 0.88 -0.77
CA SER A 58 3.55 -0.57 -0.64
C SER A 58 4.82 -1.32 -1.00
N SER A 59 5.21 -2.31 -0.19
CA SER A 59 6.35 -3.21 -0.45
C SER A 59 5.90 -4.68 -0.42
N GLY A 60 6.67 -5.60 -1.03
CA GLY A 60 6.28 -7.00 -1.17
C GLY A 60 6.14 -7.44 -2.62
N PHE A 61 5.06 -8.15 -2.96
CA PHE A 61 4.82 -8.69 -4.30
C PHE A 61 4.25 -7.61 -5.23
N GLN A 62 4.99 -7.30 -6.28
CA GLN A 62 4.68 -6.18 -7.18
C GLN A 62 3.37 -6.36 -7.95
N GLY A 63 2.99 -7.59 -8.28
CA GLY A 63 1.73 -7.91 -8.95
C GLY A 63 0.52 -7.56 -8.08
N ASP A 64 0.55 -8.01 -6.84
CA ASP A 64 -0.49 -7.72 -5.84
C ASP A 64 -0.58 -6.23 -5.50
N ILE A 65 0.58 -5.57 -5.35
CA ILE A 65 0.64 -4.13 -5.09
C ILE A 65 -0.07 -3.35 -6.19
N LYS A 66 0.24 -3.62 -7.47
CA LYS A 66 -0.41 -2.96 -8.61
C LYS A 66 -1.91 -3.22 -8.63
N ALA A 67 -2.32 -4.45 -8.33
CA ALA A 67 -3.74 -4.81 -8.29
C ALA A 67 -4.47 -4.08 -7.15
N LEU A 68 -3.85 -3.99 -5.97
CA LEU A 68 -4.38 -3.29 -4.80
C LEU A 68 -4.52 -1.79 -5.07
N HIS A 69 -3.47 -1.15 -5.61
CA HIS A 69 -3.50 0.28 -5.95
C HIS A 69 -4.62 0.60 -6.94
N LYS A 70 -4.76 -0.20 -8.00
CA LYS A 70 -5.85 -0.05 -8.97
C LYS A 70 -7.23 -0.23 -8.32
N ASN A 71 -7.39 -1.18 -7.42
CA ASN A 71 -8.65 -1.43 -6.73
C ASN A 71 -9.03 -0.23 -5.84
N LEU A 72 -8.08 0.27 -5.04
CA LEU A 72 -8.29 1.41 -4.16
C LEU A 72 -8.60 2.69 -4.94
N ALA A 73 -7.86 2.96 -6.02
CA ALA A 73 -8.11 4.11 -6.89
C ALA A 73 -9.51 4.04 -7.53
N ALA A 74 -9.93 2.87 -8.01
CA ALA A 74 -11.27 2.68 -8.57
C ALA A 74 -12.37 2.90 -7.52
N ARG A 75 -12.20 2.37 -6.30
CA ARG A 75 -13.16 2.59 -5.20
C ARG A 75 -13.22 4.05 -4.77
N HIS A 76 -12.08 4.74 -4.77
CA HIS A 76 -12.02 6.17 -4.49
C HIS A 76 -12.80 6.98 -5.53
N LEU A 77 -12.60 6.68 -6.82
CA LEU A 77 -13.32 7.34 -7.91
C LEU A 77 -14.84 7.11 -7.82
N ILE A 78 -15.26 5.88 -7.53
CA ILE A 78 -16.68 5.57 -7.29
C ILE A 78 -17.23 6.37 -6.11
N TYR A 79 -16.48 6.44 -5.00
CA TYR A 79 -16.90 7.22 -3.83
C TYR A 79 -17.06 8.70 -4.18
N GLN A 80 -16.12 9.26 -4.93
CA GLN A 80 -16.14 10.65 -5.37
C GLN A 80 -17.37 10.93 -6.24
N HIS A 81 -17.72 10.04 -7.17
CA HIS A 81 -18.92 10.20 -7.99
C HIS A 81 -20.23 10.09 -7.20
N GLN A 82 -20.28 9.23 -6.18
CA GLN A 82 -21.49 9.02 -5.39
C GLN A 82 -21.75 10.15 -4.38
N HIS A 83 -20.70 10.66 -3.74
CA HIS A 83 -20.81 11.61 -2.64
C HIS A 83 -20.36 13.04 -3.02
N ASN A 84 -19.88 13.24 -4.25
CA ASN A 84 -19.25 14.49 -4.72
C ASN A 84 -18.17 15.02 -3.77
N LYS A 85 -17.49 14.13 -3.06
CA LYS A 85 -16.50 14.47 -2.03
C LYS A 85 -15.30 13.53 -2.11
N GLN A 86 -14.11 14.08 -1.90
CA GLN A 86 -12.89 13.28 -1.77
C GLN A 86 -12.88 12.50 -0.45
N MET A 87 -12.41 11.25 -0.48
CA MET A 87 -12.24 10.45 0.74
C MET A 87 -11.16 11.06 1.64
N SER A 88 -11.45 11.14 2.94
CA SER A 88 -10.46 11.52 3.94
C SER A 88 -9.43 10.40 4.16
N CYS A 89 -8.26 10.76 4.67
CA CYS A 89 -7.21 9.80 5.02
C CYS A 89 -7.71 8.66 5.93
N PRO A 90 -8.47 8.91 7.03
CA PRO A 90 -9.00 7.83 7.86
C PRO A 90 -10.03 6.95 7.13
N ALA A 91 -10.85 7.51 6.24
CA ALA A 91 -11.78 6.71 5.44
C ALA A 91 -11.04 5.80 4.45
N MET A 92 -9.95 6.29 3.85
CA MET A 92 -9.06 5.50 3.01
C MET A 92 -8.37 4.38 3.80
N ALA A 93 -7.93 4.66 5.03
CA ALA A 93 -7.35 3.67 5.92
C ALA A 93 -8.33 2.53 6.21
N GLN A 94 -9.58 2.87 6.53
CA GLN A 94 -10.63 1.88 6.76
C GLN A 94 -10.94 1.07 5.50
N LEU A 95 -10.98 1.72 4.33
CA LEU A 95 -11.17 1.04 3.06
C LEU A 95 -10.04 0.05 2.76
N LEU A 96 -8.81 0.43 3.06
CA LEU A 96 -7.63 -0.41 2.88
C LEU A 96 -7.70 -1.64 3.80
N SER A 97 -7.99 -1.44 5.09
CA SER A 97 -8.18 -2.54 6.05
C SER A 97 -9.27 -3.51 5.60
N ASN A 98 -10.44 -3.00 5.19
CA ASN A 98 -11.54 -3.83 4.71
C ASN A 98 -11.19 -4.61 3.42
N THR A 99 -10.51 -3.97 2.47
CA THR A 99 -10.12 -4.59 1.19
C THR A 99 -9.11 -5.71 1.40
N LEU A 100 -8.17 -5.45 2.30
CA LEU A 100 -7.19 -6.41 2.73
C LEU A 100 -7.87 -7.61 3.43
N TYR A 101 -8.73 -7.35 4.41
CA TYR A 101 -9.39 -8.39 5.19
C TYR A 101 -10.32 -9.26 4.33
N TYR A 102 -11.00 -8.67 3.35
CA TYR A 102 -11.85 -9.40 2.41
C TYR A 102 -11.11 -10.53 1.68
N LYS A 103 -9.81 -10.36 1.45
CA LYS A 103 -8.94 -11.34 0.79
C LYS A 103 -8.19 -12.27 1.75
N ARG A 104 -8.71 -12.52 2.96
CA ARG A 104 -8.04 -13.35 3.98
C ARG A 104 -7.55 -14.73 3.52
N PHE A 105 -8.32 -15.41 2.66
CA PHE A 105 -7.99 -16.77 2.19
C PHE A 105 -7.04 -16.79 0.98
N PHE A 106 -6.86 -15.65 0.32
CA PHE A 106 -5.88 -15.45 -0.75
C PHE A 106 -5.36 -14.01 -0.64
N PRO A 107 -4.50 -13.72 0.37
CA PRO A 107 -4.17 -12.37 0.76
C PRO A 107 -3.31 -11.68 -0.28
N TYR A 108 -3.36 -10.35 -0.30
CA TYR A 108 -2.37 -9.56 -1.00
C TYR A 108 -1.04 -9.65 -0.23
N TYR A 109 0.01 -10.10 -0.89
CA TYR A 109 1.35 -10.10 -0.31
C TYR A 109 1.97 -8.70 -0.40
N ALA A 110 1.44 -7.76 0.40
CA ALA A 110 1.85 -6.37 0.41
C ALA A 110 1.88 -5.79 1.83
N PHE A 111 2.99 -5.16 2.19
CA PHE A 111 3.14 -4.34 3.38
C PHE A 111 2.85 -2.89 3.01
N ASN A 112 1.77 -2.35 3.57
CA ASN A 112 1.24 -1.05 3.17
C ASN A 112 1.48 -0.01 4.26
N VAL A 113 1.84 1.19 3.84
CA VAL A 113 1.97 2.37 4.68
C VAL A 113 1.17 3.47 4.03
N LEU A 114 0.12 3.91 4.70
CA LEU A 114 -0.74 5.00 4.26
C LEU A 114 -0.38 6.25 5.06
N GLY A 115 0.00 7.31 4.36
CA GLY A 115 0.31 8.61 4.94
C GLY A 115 -0.57 9.69 4.33
N GLY A 116 -1.03 10.62 5.16
CA GLY A 116 -1.83 11.74 4.67
C GLY A 116 -2.16 12.76 5.73
N LEU A 117 -2.96 13.74 5.35
CA LEU A 117 -3.51 14.76 6.24
C LEU A 117 -5.01 14.53 6.42
N ASP A 118 -5.49 14.69 7.65
CA ASP A 118 -6.93 14.72 7.90
C ASP A 118 -7.53 16.10 7.58
N ASN A 119 -8.86 16.21 7.63
CA ASN A 119 -9.57 17.48 7.42
C ASN A 119 -9.19 18.56 8.44
N GLU A 120 -8.72 18.17 9.63
CA GLU A 120 -8.19 19.07 10.66
C GLU A 120 -6.74 19.51 10.40
N GLY A 121 -6.10 19.04 9.32
CA GLY A 121 -4.70 19.32 9.01
C GLY A 121 -3.68 18.53 9.84
N LYS A 122 -4.13 17.66 10.75
CA LYS A 122 -3.25 16.75 11.48
C LYS A 122 -2.75 15.65 10.55
N ALA A 123 -1.45 15.36 10.64
CA ALA A 123 -0.87 14.25 9.92
C ALA A 123 -1.28 12.92 10.53
N VAL A 124 -1.68 11.99 9.65
CA VAL A 124 -2.05 10.63 10.02
C VAL A 124 -1.18 9.68 9.21
N CYS A 125 -0.44 8.83 9.92
CA CYS A 125 0.26 7.69 9.34
C CYS A 125 -0.38 6.42 9.89
N SER A 126 -0.82 5.54 8.99
CA SER A 126 -1.34 4.23 9.34
C SER A 126 -0.53 3.16 8.60
N HIS A 127 0.12 2.30 9.38
CA HIS A 127 0.74 1.11 8.84
C HIS A 127 -0.27 -0.04 8.92
N MET A 128 -0.49 -0.73 7.80
CA MET A 128 -1.45 -1.82 7.72
C MET A 128 -0.84 -2.99 6.96
N MET A 129 -0.87 -4.16 7.59
CA MET A 129 -0.48 -5.42 6.98
C MET A 129 -1.34 -6.54 7.56
N LEU A 130 -1.94 -7.35 6.68
CA LEU A 130 -2.82 -8.45 7.08
C LEU A 130 -2.11 -9.57 7.82
N TRP A 131 -0.83 -9.74 7.52
CA TRP A 131 -0.08 -10.91 7.91
C TRP A 131 1.30 -10.48 8.39
N ASP A 132 1.42 -10.39 9.71
CA ASP A 132 2.70 -10.38 10.40
C ASP A 132 3.03 -11.81 10.83
N PRO A 133 4.11 -12.44 10.34
CA PRO A 133 4.56 -13.72 10.87
C PRO A 133 4.91 -13.65 12.38
N MET A 134 5.16 -12.46 12.94
CA MET A 134 5.46 -12.24 14.36
C MET A 134 4.29 -11.72 15.21
N LYS A 135 3.30 -11.05 14.63
CA LYS A 135 2.19 -10.42 15.39
C LYS A 135 0.78 -10.94 15.08
N GLY A 136 0.65 -11.92 14.20
CA GLY A 136 -0.66 -12.49 13.84
C GLY A 136 -1.50 -11.53 13.00
N TRP A 137 -2.80 -11.82 12.90
CA TRP A 137 -3.75 -11.03 12.13
C TRP A 137 -3.95 -9.66 12.79
N ILE A 138 -3.47 -8.59 12.16
CA ILE A 138 -3.68 -7.19 12.57
C ILE A 138 -4.42 -6.47 11.45
#